data_AF-A0A1Y6EKX7-F1
#
_entry.id   AF-A0A1Y6EKX7-F1
#
_cell.length_a   1.000
_cell.length_b   1.000
_cell.length_c   1.000
_cell.angle_alpha   90.00
_cell.angle_beta   90.00
_cell.angle_gamma   90.00
#
_symmetry.space_group_name_H-M   'P 1'
#
loop_
_entity.id
_entity.type
_entity.pdbx_description
1 polymer ?
#
loop_
_entity_poly.entity_id
_entity_poly.type
_entity_poly.pdbx_seq_one_letter_code
_entity_poly.pdbx_strand_id
1 'polypeptide(L)'
;MKFTKLALLATAMAAAPYAANAQDVGATVFGNDDAAIGTVTTNDGSVVTVDTGKHKAPLPANLLAEREGKWTVNATKAQIDQMMDAQVAAANEARDAALIEGAAVMSADGQPVGTVYTVDTEDMVIIKNDAGIITLTRDSFAADANGALIVLYSAADIASNTTPVPEGAEILTPAQARAKEAGAGAGDEAEAEM
;
A
#
# COMPACT_ATOMS: atom_id res chain seq x y z
N MET A 1 -77.17 11.52 -23.59
CA MET A 1 -76.92 10.69 -22.40
C MET A 1 -75.41 10.50 -22.30
N LYS A 2 -74.68 11.27 -21.49
CA LYS A 2 -74.24 10.93 -20.12
C LYS A 2 -73.78 9.46 -19.98
N PHE A 3 -72.50 9.19 -20.22
CA PHE A 3 -71.85 7.93 -19.79
C PHE A 3 -70.59 8.23 -18.98
N THR A 4 -70.83 8.31 -17.67
CA THR A 4 -70.13 7.67 -16.56
C THR A 4 -68.59 7.54 -16.64
N LYS A 5 -67.96 8.35 -15.79
CA LYS A 5 -66.64 8.15 -15.17
C LYS A 5 -66.52 6.72 -14.61
N LEU A 6 -65.46 6.00 -14.98
CA LEU A 6 -64.93 4.91 -14.17
C LEU A 6 -63.45 5.19 -13.90
N ALA A 7 -63.19 5.46 -12.63
CA ALA A 7 -61.90 5.80 -12.07
C ALA A 7 -61.14 4.54 -11.66
N LEU A 8 -59.80 4.65 -11.72
CA LEU A 8 -58.76 3.98 -10.94
C LEU A 8 -58.82 2.46 -10.73
N LEU A 9 -57.74 1.78 -11.13
CA LEU A 9 -56.77 1.20 -10.20
C LEU A 9 -55.51 0.83 -10.99
N ALA A 10 -54.59 1.79 -11.13
CA ALA A 10 -53.21 1.47 -11.47
C ALA A 10 -52.59 0.87 -10.21
N THR A 11 -52.58 -0.46 -10.10
CA THR A 11 -51.68 -1.17 -9.20
C THR A 11 -50.27 -0.89 -9.67
N ALA A 12 -49.69 0.20 -9.14
CA ALA A 12 -48.26 0.35 -9.08
C ALA A 12 -47.74 -0.83 -8.26
N MET A 13 -47.28 -1.87 -8.94
CA MET A 13 -46.30 -2.75 -8.33
C MET A 13 -45.09 -1.88 -8.07
N ALA A 14 -44.97 -1.45 -6.81
CA ALA A 14 -43.70 -1.03 -6.28
C ALA A 14 -42.77 -2.23 -6.45
N ALA A 15 -42.04 -2.27 -7.58
CA ALA A 15 -40.73 -2.84 -7.59
C ALA A 15 -39.98 -2.02 -6.54
N ALA A 16 -39.95 -2.53 -5.31
CA ALA A 16 -38.95 -2.10 -4.36
C ALA A 16 -37.64 -2.22 -5.14
N PRO A 17 -36.90 -1.13 -5.38
CA PRO A 17 -35.52 -1.31 -5.76
C PRO A 17 -34.96 -2.18 -4.65
N TYR A 18 -34.45 -3.36 -5.00
CA TYR A 18 -33.53 -4.07 -4.12
C TYR A 18 -32.51 -3.00 -3.78
N ALA A 19 -32.58 -2.48 -2.55
CA ALA A 19 -31.56 -1.60 -2.04
C ALA A 19 -30.30 -2.44 -2.18
N ALA A 20 -29.43 -2.05 -3.10
CA ALA A 20 -28.03 -2.38 -3.00
C ALA A 20 -27.65 -1.84 -1.63
N ASN A 21 -27.72 -2.70 -0.62
CA ASN A 21 -27.51 -2.33 0.75
C ASN A 21 -26.05 -1.91 0.85
N ALA A 22 -25.80 -0.62 0.69
CA ALA A 22 -24.57 -0.01 1.14
C ALA A 22 -24.53 -0.27 2.64
N GLN A 23 -23.67 -1.18 3.08
CA GLN A 23 -23.36 -1.39 4.48
C GLN A 23 -23.01 -0.04 5.10
N ASP A 24 -23.80 0.37 6.09
CA ASP A 24 -23.58 1.61 6.81
C ASP A 24 -22.21 1.59 7.49
N VAL A 25 -21.49 2.71 7.39
CA VAL A 25 -20.26 2.90 8.16
C VAL A 25 -20.57 2.78 9.65
N GLY A 26 -19.79 1.96 10.36
CA GLY A 26 -20.03 1.58 11.75
C GLY A 26 -20.78 0.26 11.94
N ALA A 27 -21.32 -0.34 10.87
CA ALA A 27 -21.93 -1.67 10.96
C ALA A 27 -20.89 -2.73 11.34
N THR A 28 -21.29 -3.68 12.18
CA THR A 28 -20.43 -4.84 12.53
C THR A 28 -20.66 -5.95 11.52
N VAL A 29 -19.56 -6.49 10.99
CA VAL A 29 -19.54 -7.66 10.11
C VAL A 29 -19.20 -8.89 10.92
N PHE A 30 -19.97 -9.96 10.73
CA PHE A 30 -19.81 -11.24 11.39
C PHE A 30 -19.28 -12.29 10.40
N GLY A 31 -18.52 -13.24 10.91
CA GLY A 31 -18.05 -14.39 10.15
C GLY A 31 -19.09 -15.48 10.03
N ASN A 32 -18.73 -16.53 9.28
CA ASN A 32 -19.52 -17.75 9.16
C ASN A 32 -19.55 -18.59 10.45
N ASP A 33 -18.74 -18.21 11.45
CA ASP A 33 -18.67 -18.74 12.80
C ASP A 33 -19.48 -17.90 13.81
N ASP A 34 -20.30 -16.95 13.31
CA ASP A 34 -21.07 -15.97 14.10
C ASP A 34 -20.20 -15.06 14.99
N ALA A 35 -18.88 -15.09 14.84
CA ALA A 35 -17.96 -14.21 15.55
C ALA A 35 -17.88 -12.84 14.86
N ALA A 36 -17.74 -11.78 15.64
CA ALA A 36 -17.51 -10.44 15.09
C ALA A 36 -16.12 -10.37 14.43
N ILE A 37 -16.09 -10.02 13.15
CA ILE A 37 -14.85 -9.81 12.39
C ILE A 37 -14.32 -8.41 12.63
N GLY A 38 -15.22 -7.42 12.55
CA GLY A 38 -14.81 -6.02 12.49
C GLY A 38 -15.95 -5.05 12.20
N THR A 39 -15.59 -3.77 12.08
CA THR A 39 -16.53 -2.69 11.78
C THR A 39 -16.28 -2.09 10.41
N VAL A 40 -17.33 -1.73 9.70
CA VAL A 40 -17.23 -1.04 8.41
C VAL A 40 -16.70 0.37 8.64
N THR A 41 -15.59 0.75 7.98
CA THR A 41 -15.03 2.10 8.06
C THR A 41 -15.37 2.96 6.85
N THR A 42 -15.45 2.34 5.67
CA THR A 42 -15.80 3.01 4.41
C THR A 42 -16.57 2.05 3.51
N ASN A 43 -17.46 2.62 2.69
CA ASN A 43 -18.21 1.89 1.70
C ASN A 43 -18.35 2.75 0.44
N ASP A 44 -17.74 2.30 -0.65
CA ASP A 44 -17.76 2.99 -1.93
C ASP A 44 -18.80 2.38 -2.90
N GLY A 45 -19.75 1.60 -2.38
CA GLY A 45 -20.83 0.92 -3.11
C GLY A 45 -20.40 -0.37 -3.81
N SER A 46 -19.12 -0.52 -4.12
CA SER A 46 -18.53 -1.74 -4.70
C SER A 46 -17.65 -2.50 -3.71
N VAL A 47 -16.87 -1.75 -2.92
CA VAL A 47 -15.93 -2.29 -1.92
C VAL A 47 -16.26 -1.68 -0.57
N VAL A 48 -16.24 -2.53 0.45
CA VAL A 48 -16.50 -2.21 1.84
C VAL A 48 -15.21 -2.46 2.61
N THR A 49 -14.65 -1.43 3.23
CA THR A 49 -13.48 -1.59 4.07
C THR A 49 -13.94 -1.95 5.47
N VAL A 50 -13.52 -3.11 5.95
CA VAL A 50 -13.80 -3.61 7.30
C VAL A 50 -12.53 -3.55 8.14
N ASP A 51 -12.60 -2.88 9.28
CA ASP A 51 -11.55 -2.87 10.27
C ASP A 51 -11.64 -4.10 11.16
N THR A 52 -10.71 -5.04 10.99
CA THR A 52 -10.59 -6.23 11.82
C THR A 52 -9.88 -5.97 13.15
N GLY A 53 -9.50 -4.72 13.42
CA GLY A 53 -8.62 -4.31 14.51
C GLY A 53 -7.13 -4.55 14.22
N LYS A 54 -6.79 -5.52 13.35
CA LYS A 54 -5.42 -5.76 12.88
C LYS A 54 -5.17 -5.11 11.51
N HIS A 55 -6.11 -5.25 10.59
CA HIS A 55 -6.00 -4.72 9.23
C HIS A 55 -7.29 -4.00 8.82
N LYS A 56 -7.15 -3.11 7.83
CA LYS A 56 -8.28 -2.58 7.05
C LYS A 56 -8.46 -3.46 5.83
N ALA A 57 -9.39 -4.40 5.90
CA ALA A 57 -9.61 -5.39 4.86
C ALA A 57 -10.64 -4.87 3.83
N PRO A 58 -10.26 -4.66 2.56
CA PRO A 58 -11.22 -4.34 1.52
C PRO A 58 -11.98 -5.60 1.10
N LEU A 59 -13.28 -5.65 1.41
CA LEU A 59 -14.16 -6.75 1.04
C LEU A 59 -15.12 -6.29 -0.07
N PRO A 60 -15.22 -7.02 -1.19
CA PRO A 60 -16.26 -6.78 -2.17
C PRO A 60 -17.66 -6.83 -1.54
N ALA A 61 -18.51 -5.85 -1.83
CA ALA A 61 -19.84 -5.73 -1.23
C ALA A 61 -20.73 -6.94 -1.51
N ASN A 62 -20.49 -7.67 -2.61
CA ASN A 62 -21.21 -8.89 -2.98
C ASN A 62 -20.86 -10.12 -2.12
N LEU A 63 -19.75 -10.09 -1.36
CA LEU A 63 -19.41 -11.15 -0.41
C LEU A 63 -20.15 -11.00 0.92
N LEU A 64 -20.70 -9.82 1.18
CA LEU A 64 -21.42 -9.50 2.39
C LEU A 64 -22.91 -9.77 2.19
N ALA A 65 -23.47 -10.60 3.05
CA ALA A 65 -24.87 -10.96 3.05
C ALA A 65 -25.55 -10.52 4.34
N GLU A 66 -26.73 -9.92 4.22
CA GLU A 66 -27.56 -9.63 5.38
C GLU A 66 -28.34 -10.89 5.79
N ARG A 67 -28.21 -11.28 7.06
CA ARG A 67 -28.98 -12.37 7.67
C ARG A 67 -29.47 -11.92 9.04
N GLU A 68 -30.78 -11.95 9.24
CA GLU A 68 -31.41 -11.59 10.53
C GLU A 68 -31.00 -10.19 11.04
N GLY A 69 -30.80 -9.23 10.13
CA GLY A 69 -30.35 -7.86 10.45
C GLY A 69 -28.87 -7.75 10.78
N LYS A 70 -28.06 -8.79 10.56
CA LYS A 70 -26.60 -8.78 10.71
C LYS A 70 -25.91 -8.96 9.37
N TRP A 71 -24.82 -8.23 9.17
CA TRP A 71 -23.94 -8.39 8.01
C TRP A 71 -23.01 -9.57 8.24
N THR A 72 -22.99 -10.51 7.31
CA THR A 72 -22.20 -11.75 7.39
C THR A 72 -21.31 -11.92 6.18
N VAL A 73 -20.14 -12.51 6.34
CA VAL A 73 -19.24 -12.92 5.25
C VAL A 73 -18.92 -14.42 5.40
N ASN A 74 -18.71 -15.11 4.29
CA ASN A 74 -18.28 -16.52 4.28
C ASN A 74 -16.77 -16.68 4.57
N ALA A 75 -16.28 -16.01 5.61
CA ALA A 75 -14.91 -16.13 6.09
C ALA A 75 -14.87 -15.84 7.59
N THR A 76 -13.86 -16.36 8.26
CA THR A 76 -13.56 -16.02 9.66
C THR A 76 -12.64 -14.81 9.73
N LYS A 77 -12.59 -14.15 10.89
CA LYS A 77 -11.65 -13.05 11.14
C LYS A 77 -10.20 -13.48 10.90
N ALA A 78 -9.83 -14.66 11.40
CA ALA A 78 -8.49 -15.20 11.27
C ALA A 78 -8.09 -15.43 9.81
N GLN A 79 -9.02 -15.93 8.98
CA GLN A 79 -8.76 -16.11 7.55
C GLN A 79 -8.55 -14.78 6.84
N ILE A 80 -9.35 -13.76 7.14
CA ILE A 80 -9.18 -12.42 6.55
C ILE A 80 -7.84 -11.82 6.98
N ASP A 81 -7.50 -11.90 8.26
CA ASP A 81 -6.22 -11.39 8.76
C ASP A 81 -5.04 -12.13 8.12
N GLN A 82 -5.11 -13.46 8.01
CA GLN A 82 -4.08 -14.27 7.33
C GLN A 82 -3.93 -13.91 5.85
N MET A 83 -5.04 -13.66 5.16
CA MET A 83 -5.01 -13.22 3.76
C MET A 83 -4.39 -11.83 3.62
N MET A 84 -4.67 -10.91 4.54
CA MET A 84 -4.06 -9.58 4.55
C MET A 84 -2.56 -9.64 4.88
N ASP A 85 -2.16 -10.47 5.85
CA ASP A 85 -0.75 -10.72 6.16
C ASP A 85 0.00 -11.26 4.93
N ALA A 86 -0.59 -12.24 4.23
CA ALA A 86 -0.01 -12.79 3.01
C ALA A 86 0.12 -11.75 1.89
N GLN A 87 -0.86 -10.85 1.75
CA GLN A 87 -0.79 -9.74 0.79
C GLN A 87 0.31 -8.74 1.13
N VAL A 88 0.45 -8.38 2.42
CA VAL A 88 1.53 -7.49 2.89
C VAL A 88 2.89 -8.14 2.66
N ALA A 89 3.03 -9.44 2.97
CA ALA A 89 4.26 -10.18 2.71
C ALA A 89 4.61 -10.20 1.21
N ALA A 90 3.64 -10.53 0.35
CA ALA A 90 3.84 -10.53 -1.10
C ALA A 90 4.18 -9.12 -1.64
N ALA A 91 3.57 -8.06 -1.10
CA ALA A 91 3.89 -6.68 -1.47
C ALA A 91 5.32 -6.30 -1.06
N ASN A 92 5.75 -6.73 0.13
CA ASN A 92 7.12 -6.53 0.60
C ASN A 92 8.12 -7.30 -0.27
N GLU A 93 7.84 -8.56 -0.60
CA GLU A 93 8.67 -9.35 -1.51
C GLU A 93 8.74 -8.72 -2.91
N ALA A 94 7.63 -8.21 -3.44
CA ALA A 94 7.62 -7.51 -4.72
C ALA A 94 8.44 -6.22 -4.68
N ARG A 95 8.31 -5.42 -3.59
CA ARG A 95 9.17 -4.26 -3.37
C ARG A 95 10.63 -4.66 -3.32
N ASP A 96 10.95 -5.73 -2.61
CA ASP A 96 12.33 -6.22 -2.44
C ASP A 96 12.94 -6.71 -3.74
N ALA A 97 12.15 -7.39 -4.57
CA ALA A 97 12.56 -7.80 -5.90
C ALA A 97 12.79 -6.61 -6.85
N ALA A 98 12.01 -5.53 -6.69
CA ALA A 98 12.14 -4.30 -7.48
C ALA A 98 13.27 -3.38 -6.97
N LEU A 99 13.63 -3.49 -5.69
CA LEU A 99 14.63 -2.67 -5.01
C LEU A 99 16.05 -3.22 -5.25
N ILE A 100 16.51 -3.09 -6.49
CA ILE A 100 17.85 -3.48 -6.92
C ILE A 100 18.64 -2.25 -7.39
N GLU A 101 19.97 -2.32 -7.29
CA GLU A 101 20.83 -1.28 -7.84
C GLU A 101 20.59 -1.10 -9.34
N GLY A 102 20.50 0.15 -9.78
CA GLY A 102 20.15 0.53 -11.15
C GLY A 102 18.65 0.55 -11.46
N ALA A 103 17.77 0.13 -10.56
CA ALA A 103 16.32 0.18 -10.79
C ALA A 103 15.84 1.62 -10.99
N ALA A 104 14.96 1.84 -11.97
CA ALA A 104 14.29 3.11 -12.16
C ALA A 104 13.23 3.32 -11.08
N VAL A 105 13.20 4.50 -10.48
CA VAL A 105 12.25 4.88 -9.42
C VAL A 105 11.27 5.90 -9.96
N MET A 106 9.98 5.63 -9.80
CA MET A 106 8.91 6.60 -10.03
C MET A 106 8.36 7.14 -8.72
N SER A 107 7.84 8.35 -8.70
CA SER A 107 7.13 8.92 -7.56
C SER A 107 5.70 8.39 -7.45
N ALA A 108 5.05 8.66 -6.32
CA ALA A 108 3.65 8.31 -6.10
C ALA A 108 2.69 8.99 -7.10
N ASP A 109 3.08 10.14 -7.66
CA ASP A 109 2.38 10.87 -8.73
C ASP A 109 2.78 10.43 -10.14
N GLY A 110 3.57 9.36 -10.27
CA GLY A 110 3.93 8.75 -11.56
C GLY A 110 4.99 9.51 -12.36
N GLN A 111 5.80 10.35 -11.70
CA GLN A 111 6.91 11.06 -12.33
C GLN A 111 8.24 10.31 -12.12
N PRO A 112 9.18 10.37 -13.08
CA PRO A 112 10.51 9.78 -12.89
C PRO A 112 11.28 10.57 -11.82
N VAL A 113 11.83 9.86 -10.83
CA VAL A 113 12.58 10.46 -9.73
C VAL A 113 14.08 10.26 -9.90
N GLY A 114 14.50 9.11 -10.43
CA GLY A 114 15.90 8.77 -10.62
C GLY A 114 16.11 7.26 -10.70
N THR A 115 17.32 6.82 -10.38
CA THR A 115 17.69 5.39 -10.28
C THR A 115 18.24 5.06 -8.91
N VAL A 116 18.03 3.82 -8.46
CA VAL A 116 18.67 3.30 -7.25
C VAL A 116 20.17 3.23 -7.48
N TYR A 117 20.94 3.99 -6.70
CA TYR A 117 22.39 3.98 -6.77
C TYR A 117 22.97 2.83 -5.95
N THR A 118 22.53 2.72 -4.69
CA THR A 118 22.95 1.62 -3.80
C THR A 118 21.89 1.35 -2.73
N VAL A 119 21.91 0.13 -2.22
CA VAL A 119 21.07 -0.34 -1.11
C VAL A 119 22.00 -0.85 -0.01
N ASP A 120 21.85 -0.31 1.20
CA ASP A 120 22.60 -0.74 2.38
C ASP A 120 21.94 -1.93 3.09
N THR A 121 22.76 -2.60 3.89
CA THR A 121 22.38 -3.58 4.91
C THR A 121 21.53 -2.99 6.05
N GLU A 122 21.57 -1.67 6.28
CA GLU A 122 20.75 -0.95 7.28
C GLU A 122 19.42 -0.41 6.69
N ASP A 123 18.90 -1.03 5.63
CA ASP A 123 17.66 -0.63 4.92
C ASP A 123 17.65 0.82 4.38
N MET A 124 18.83 1.42 4.20
CA MET A 124 18.99 2.71 3.53
C MET A 124 19.16 2.52 2.02
N VAL A 125 18.52 3.39 1.25
CA VAL A 125 18.51 3.36 -0.21
C VAL A 125 18.86 4.74 -0.70
N ILE A 126 19.88 4.84 -1.55
CA ILE A 126 20.26 6.09 -2.20
C ILE A 126 19.69 6.10 -3.60
N ILE A 127 18.88 7.10 -3.92
CA ILE A 127 18.45 7.40 -5.29
C ILE A 127 19.35 8.48 -5.85
N LYS A 128 19.76 8.34 -7.11
CA LYS A 128 20.52 9.33 -7.86
C LYS A 128 19.74 9.84 -9.07
N ASN A 129 19.83 11.14 -9.32
CA ASN A 129 19.35 11.80 -10.53
C ASN A 129 20.29 12.95 -10.92
N ASP A 130 19.93 13.71 -11.96
CA ASP A 130 20.75 14.83 -12.47
C ASP A 130 20.86 15.99 -11.46
N ALA A 131 19.92 16.12 -10.52
CA ALA A 131 19.93 17.15 -9.48
C ALA A 131 20.81 16.76 -8.27
N GLY A 132 21.08 15.47 -8.06
CA GLY A 132 21.90 14.98 -6.96
C GLY A 132 21.46 13.63 -6.42
N ILE A 133 21.55 13.46 -5.11
CA ILE A 133 21.15 12.24 -4.40
C ILE A 133 20.11 12.52 -3.33
N ILE A 134 19.31 11.50 -3.04
CA ILE A 134 18.44 11.46 -1.86
C ILE A 134 18.60 10.10 -1.19
N THR A 135 18.67 10.09 0.15
CA THR A 135 18.72 8.87 0.95
C THR A 135 17.38 8.66 1.62
N LEU A 136 16.77 7.51 1.42
CA LEU A 136 15.49 7.11 1.98
C LEU A 136 15.60 5.75 2.66
N THR A 137 14.66 5.43 3.52
CA THR A 137 14.52 4.08 4.06
C THR A 137 13.77 3.18 3.09
N ARG A 138 14.02 1.88 3.14
CA ARG A 138 13.36 0.86 2.32
C ARG A 138 11.82 0.88 2.42
N ASP A 139 11.28 1.25 3.58
CA ASP A 139 9.84 1.40 3.82
C ASP A 139 9.20 2.59 3.08
N SER A 140 10.02 3.48 2.52
CA SER A 140 9.55 4.56 1.64
C SER A 140 9.24 4.09 0.22
N PHE A 141 9.49 2.81 -0.09
CA PHE A 141 9.30 2.24 -1.42
C PHE A 141 8.20 1.18 -1.44
N ALA A 142 7.60 1.01 -2.61
CA ALA A 142 6.68 -0.09 -2.92
C ALA A 142 6.88 -0.54 -4.37
N ALA A 143 6.34 -1.71 -4.71
CA ALA A 143 6.15 -2.10 -6.10
C ALA A 143 4.74 -1.69 -6.57
N ASP A 144 4.63 -1.13 -7.77
CA ASP A 144 3.34 -0.88 -8.40
C ASP A 144 2.70 -2.18 -8.93
N ALA A 145 1.52 -2.08 -9.54
CA ALA A 145 0.82 -3.23 -10.12
C ALA A 145 1.58 -3.91 -11.28
N ASN A 146 2.57 -3.24 -11.86
CA ASN A 146 3.44 -3.77 -12.93
C ASN A 146 4.76 -4.33 -12.38
N GLY A 147 5.00 -4.25 -11.07
CA GLY A 147 6.26 -4.63 -10.42
C GLY A 147 7.36 -3.57 -10.53
N ALA A 148 7.04 -2.35 -10.98
CA ALA A 148 7.98 -1.23 -11.04
C ALA A 148 8.15 -0.59 -9.66
N LEU A 149 9.37 -0.13 -9.36
CA LEU A 149 9.68 0.49 -8.09
C LEU A 149 9.12 1.92 -8.01
N ILE A 150 8.29 2.17 -7.01
CA ILE A 150 7.77 3.50 -6.71
C ILE A 150 8.24 3.95 -5.33
N VAL A 151 8.49 5.25 -5.19
CA VAL A 151 8.66 5.91 -3.90
C VAL A 151 7.33 6.52 -3.47
N LEU A 152 6.98 6.36 -2.19
CA LEU A 152 5.70 6.79 -1.60
C LEU A 152 5.62 8.32 -1.35
N TYR A 153 6.51 9.09 -1.97
CA TYR A 153 6.56 10.54 -1.92
C TYR A 153 6.30 11.14 -3.31
N SER A 154 5.87 12.40 -3.34
CA SER A 154 5.74 13.14 -4.61
C SER A 154 7.11 13.49 -5.17
N ALA A 155 7.21 13.63 -6.50
CA ALA A 155 8.47 14.07 -7.11
C ALA A 155 8.92 15.46 -6.60
N ALA A 156 7.98 16.35 -6.25
CA ALA A 156 8.28 17.66 -5.68
C ALA A 156 8.91 17.57 -4.29
N ASP A 157 8.44 16.66 -3.43
CA ASP A 157 9.01 16.44 -2.10
C ASP A 157 10.41 15.85 -2.23
N ILE A 158 10.61 14.91 -3.16
CA ILE A 158 11.93 14.34 -3.42
C ILE A 158 12.91 15.40 -3.94
N ALA A 159 12.51 16.18 -4.95
CA ALA A 159 13.35 17.23 -5.52
C ALA A 159 13.76 18.26 -4.44
N SER A 160 12.84 18.62 -3.54
CA SER A 160 13.10 19.57 -2.46
C SER A 160 14.08 19.05 -1.39
N ASN A 161 14.22 17.73 -1.27
CA ASN A 161 15.14 17.06 -0.33
C ASN A 161 16.35 16.42 -1.04
N THR A 162 16.52 16.67 -2.33
CA THR A 162 17.67 16.18 -3.09
C THR A 162 18.89 17.03 -2.78
N THR A 163 19.99 16.39 -2.39
CA THR A 163 21.26 17.06 -2.10
C THR A 163 22.15 17.00 -3.34
N PRO A 164 22.62 18.14 -3.88
CA PRO A 164 23.50 18.16 -5.03
C PRO A 164 24.84 17.51 -4.70
N VAL A 165 25.33 16.67 -5.60
CA VAL A 165 26.60 15.96 -5.45
C VAL A 165 27.66 16.63 -6.33
N PRO A 166 28.79 17.11 -5.76
CA PRO A 166 29.90 17.62 -6.55
C PRO A 166 30.44 16.54 -7.50
N GLU A 167 30.83 16.96 -8.70
CA GLU A 167 31.41 16.06 -9.69
C GLU A 167 32.68 15.39 -9.12
N GLY A 168 32.72 14.06 -9.12
CA GLY A 168 33.83 13.26 -8.56
C GLY A 168 33.71 12.93 -7.06
N ALA A 169 32.64 13.35 -6.37
CA ALA A 169 32.40 12.92 -5.00
C ALA A 169 32.00 11.44 -4.94
N GLU A 170 32.58 10.71 -3.97
CA GLU A 170 32.21 9.33 -3.69
C GLU A 170 30.90 9.31 -2.91
N ILE A 171 29.88 8.64 -3.45
CA ILE A 171 28.56 8.51 -2.83
C ILE A 171 28.56 7.19 -2.06
N LEU A 172 28.56 7.27 -0.74
CA LEU A 172 28.49 6.10 0.15
C LEU A 172 27.34 6.28 1.13
N THR A 173 26.73 5.18 1.51
CA THR A 173 25.84 5.16 2.67
C THR A 173 26.65 5.36 3.95
N PRO A 174 26.02 5.77 5.07
CA PRO A 174 26.71 5.87 6.36
C PRO A 174 27.40 4.57 6.81
N ALA A 175 26.83 3.38 6.52
CA ALA A 175 27.49 2.13 6.86
C ALA A 175 28.68 1.83 5.93
N GLN A 176 28.58 2.12 4.64
CA GLN A 176 29.69 1.98 3.69
C GLN A 176 30.86 2.92 4.02
N ALA A 177 30.57 4.15 4.42
CA ALA A 177 31.59 5.10 4.88
C ALA A 177 32.35 4.57 6.11
N ARG A 178 31.62 4.09 7.13
CA ARG A 178 32.23 3.45 8.31
C ARG A 178 33.04 2.21 7.96
N ALA A 179 32.56 1.37 7.05
CA ALA A 179 33.27 0.16 6.62
C ALA A 179 34.59 0.51 5.90
N LYS A 180 34.59 1.56 5.08
CA LYS A 180 35.79 2.05 4.39
C LYS A 180 36.82 2.62 5.38
N GLU A 181 36.39 3.43 6.34
CA GLU A 181 37.26 3.98 7.39
C GLU A 181 37.87 2.86 8.25
N ALA A 182 37.09 1.84 8.59
CA ALA A 182 37.57 0.67 9.34
C ALA A 182 38.57 -0.18 8.54
N GLY A 183 38.40 -0.30 7.22
CA GLY A 183 39.33 -1.00 6.35
C GLY A 183 40.64 -0.24 6.12
N ALA A 184 40.60 1.10 6.07
CA ALA A 184 41.79 1.94 5.93
C ALA A 184 42.70 1.90 7.15
N GLY A 185 42.15 1.75 8.37
CA GLY A 185 42.93 1.62 9.61
C GLY A 185 43.70 0.30 9.76
N ALA A 186 43.32 -0.76 9.04
CA ALA A 186 43.98 -2.07 9.11
C ALA A 186 45.19 -2.21 8.17
N GLY A 187 45.40 -1.27 7.24
CA GLY A 187 46.51 -1.28 6.30
C GLY A 187 47.80 -0.64 6.83
N ASP A 188 47.69 0.26 7.81
CA ASP A 188 48.84 1.05 8.32
C ASP A 188 49.63 0.35 9.45
N GLU A 189 49.10 -0.74 10.04
CA GLU A 189 49.81 -1.48 11.10
C GLU A 189 50.74 -2.59 10.55
N ALA A 190 50.72 -2.88 9.24
CA ALA A 190 51.49 -3.97 8.64
C ALA A 190 52.90 -3.57 8.13
N GLU A 191 53.25 -2.28 8.07
CA GLU A 191 54.56 -1.81 7.58
C GLU A 191 55.54 -1.38 8.71
N ALA A 192 55.16 -1.53 9.99
CA ALA A 192 56.02 -1.12 11.12
C ALA A 192 56.95 -2.23 11.68
N GLU A 193 56.92 -3.46 11.14
CA GLU A 193 57.82 -4.56 11.54
C GLU A 193 58.46 -5.28 10.34
N MET A 194 59.19 -4.54 9.49
CA MET A 194 60.25 -5.09 8.63
C MET A 194 61.44 -4.13 8.56
#